data_AF-A0A7Z0QNG9-F1
#
_entry.id   AF-A0A7Z0QNG9-F1
#
_cell.length_a   1.000
_cell.length_b   1.000
_cell.length_c   1.000
_cell.angle_alpha   90.00
_cell.angle_beta   90.00
_cell.angle_gamma   90.00
#
_symmetry.space_group_name_H-M   'P 1'
#
loop_
_entity.id
_entity.type
_entity.pdbx_description
1 polymer ?
#
loop_
_entity_poly.entity_id
_entity_poly.type
_entity_poly.pdbx_seq_one_letter_code
_entity_poly.pdbx_strand_id
1 'polypeptide(L)'
;MFIAASNLRVLRRPIESAQYALIAYRQILADRDITIRMSRPGNPFDNAKAESFMKTLKAEEVNGKAFSDIRDARRRIDSFIADVYNKERLHSALSYQSPLEFEAAFAQNKAR
;
A
#
# COMPACT_ATOMS: atom_id res chain seq x y z
N MET A 1 -3.66 -7.90 -0.42
CA MET A 1 -3.49 -6.43 -0.28
C MET A 1 -2.91 -5.93 -1.58
N PHE A 2 -3.74 -5.36 -2.45
CA PHE A 2 -3.31 -4.79 -3.71
C PHE A 2 -2.90 -3.33 -3.48
N ILE A 3 -1.67 -2.96 -3.85
CA ILE A 3 -1.23 -1.56 -3.81
C ILE A 3 -1.44 -0.97 -5.20
N ALA A 4 -2.54 -0.23 -5.38
CA ALA A 4 -2.78 0.54 -6.58
C ALA A 4 -2.05 1.89 -6.49
N ALA A 5 -1.23 2.23 -7.48
CA ALA A 5 -0.55 3.52 -7.56
C ALA A 5 -1.54 4.60 -8.04
N SER A 6 -1.85 5.57 -7.17
CA SER A 6 -2.67 6.75 -7.50
C SER A 6 -1.79 7.90 -7.98
N ASN A 7 -2.21 8.57 -9.07
CA ASN A 7 -1.48 9.68 -9.73
C ASN A 7 -1.73 11.07 -9.10
N LEU A 8 -2.35 11.16 -7.92
CA LEU A 8 -2.61 12.44 -7.25
C LEU A 8 -1.32 13.04 -6.66
N ARG A 9 -0.89 14.20 -7.17
CA ARG A 9 0.20 14.98 -6.59
C ARG A 9 -0.26 15.62 -5.28
N VAL A 10 0.13 15.02 -4.15
CA VAL A 10 0.12 15.69 -2.85
C VAL A 10 1.50 15.50 -2.22
N LEU A 11 2.37 16.51 -2.31
CA LEU A 11 3.69 16.46 -1.65
C LEU A 11 3.99 17.80 -0.95
N ARG A 12 3.79 17.83 0.37
CA ARG A 12 4.55 18.65 1.32
C ARG A 12 4.89 17.80 2.55
N ARG A 13 6.15 17.90 2.97
CA ARG A 13 6.94 17.27 4.07
C ARG A 13 6.57 15.85 4.57
N PRO A 14 7.56 15.01 4.95
CA PRO A 14 7.41 13.56 4.95
C PRO A 14 6.39 12.97 5.94
N ILE A 15 6.09 13.62 7.07
CA ILE A 15 5.10 13.11 8.06
C ILE A 15 4.42 14.29 8.75
N GLU A 16 3.13 14.50 8.45
CA GLU A 16 2.20 15.24 9.29
C GLU A 16 0.90 14.42 9.39
N SER A 17 0.71 13.72 10.51
CA SER A 17 -0.54 12.97 10.78
C SER A 17 -1.78 13.86 10.77
N ALA A 18 -1.61 15.17 10.97
CA ALA A 18 -2.64 16.20 10.82
C ALA A 18 -3.19 16.30 9.38
N GLN A 19 -2.43 15.92 8.35
CA GLN A 19 -2.90 15.95 6.95
C GLN A 19 -4.07 15.01 6.73
N TYR A 20 -4.03 13.80 7.32
CA TYR A 20 -5.13 12.84 7.27
C TYR A 20 -6.35 13.27 8.09
N ALA A 21 -6.16 14.24 9.01
CA ALA A 21 -7.22 14.85 9.79
C ALA A 21 -7.70 16.20 9.21
N LEU A 22 -7.07 16.70 8.15
CA LEU A 22 -7.38 17.99 7.55
C LEU A 22 -8.78 17.97 6.93
N ILE A 23 -9.54 19.05 7.12
CA ILE A 23 -10.91 19.20 6.62
C ILE A 23 -10.96 19.02 5.09
N ALA A 24 -10.05 19.65 4.34
CA ALA A 24 -10.06 19.55 2.88
C ALA A 24 -9.82 18.10 2.39
N TYR A 25 -9.01 17.31 3.10
CA TYR A 25 -8.81 15.90 2.77
C TYR A 25 -10.07 15.07 3.06
N ARG A 26 -10.73 15.31 4.20
CA ARG A 26 -12.01 14.66 4.54
C ARG A 26 -13.12 15.00 3.54
N GLN A 27 -13.17 16.24 3.07
CA GLN A 27 -14.14 16.67 2.06
C GLN A 27 -13.95 15.90 0.75
N ILE A 28 -12.70 15.79 0.26
CA ILE A 28 -12.38 15.03 -0.96
C ILE A 28 -12.81 13.55 -0.85
N LEU A 29 -12.74 12.97 0.35
CA LEU A 29 -13.17 11.59 0.59
C LEU A 29 -14.70 11.49 0.66
N ALA A 30 -15.36 12.44 1.33
CA ALA A 30 -16.81 12.53 1.40
C ALA A 30 -17.44 12.71 0.01
N ASP A 31 -16.86 13.57 -0.84
CA ASP A 31 -17.29 13.79 -2.23
C ASP A 31 -17.16 12.53 -3.11
N ARG A 32 -16.47 11.49 -2.63
CA ARG A 32 -16.30 10.19 -3.29
C ARG A 32 -16.99 9.05 -2.54
N ASP A 33 -17.86 9.35 -1.59
CA ASP A 33 -18.54 8.37 -0.73
C ASP A 33 -17.58 7.47 0.08
N ILE A 34 -16.37 7.95 0.35
CA ILE A 34 -15.36 7.21 1.12
C ILE A 34 -15.42 7.65 2.58
N THR A 35 -15.83 6.72 3.46
CA THR A 35 -15.78 6.95 4.91
C THR A 35 -14.39 6.67 5.46
N ILE A 36 -13.71 7.69 5.97
CA ILE A 36 -12.42 7.53 6.65
C ILE A 36 -12.62 7.14 8.12
N ARG A 37 -11.89 6.11 8.59
CA ARG A 37 -11.73 5.83 10.01
C ARG A 37 -10.26 6.00 10.38
N MET A 38 -10.01 6.91 11.31
CA MET A 38 -8.70 7.06 11.93
C MET A 38 -8.60 6.08 13.08
N SER A 39 -7.55 5.26 13.09
CA SER A 39 -7.26 4.34 14.19
C SER A 39 -7.17 5.08 15.52
N ARG A 40 -7.75 4.49 16.55
CA ARG A 40 -7.60 5.02 17.92
C ARG A 40 -6.14 4.90 18.34
N PRO A 41 -5.59 5.86 19.10
CA PRO A 41 -4.28 5.71 19.73
C PRO A 41 -4.22 4.37 20.50
N GLY A 42 -3.14 3.60 20.29
CA GLY A 42 -2.94 2.31 20.96
C GLY A 42 -3.50 1.08 20.24
N ASN A 43 -4.02 1.20 19.00
CA ASN A 43 -4.41 0.05 18.17
C ASN A 43 -3.43 -0.21 17.02
N PRO A 44 -2.38 -1.03 17.21
CA PRO A 44 -1.37 -1.30 16.17
C PRO A 44 -1.91 -2.20 15.03
N PHE A 45 -3.00 -2.93 15.26
CA PHE A 45 -3.52 -3.90 14.28
C PHE A 45 -4.03 -3.26 13.00
N ASP A 46 -4.55 -2.04 13.10
CA ASP A 46 -5.10 -1.32 11.94
C ASP A 46 -4.00 -0.97 10.91
N ASN A 47 -2.76 -0.73 11.37
CA ASN A 47 -1.62 -0.38 10.52
C ASN A 47 -0.72 -1.57 10.19
N ALA A 48 -0.92 -2.72 10.84
CA ALA A 48 -0.03 -3.88 10.73
C ALA A 48 0.22 -4.34 9.28
N LYS A 49 -0.77 -4.21 8.39
CA LYS A 49 -0.64 -4.56 6.97
C LYS A 49 0.30 -3.61 6.22
N ALA A 50 0.15 -2.31 6.44
CA ALA A 50 1.01 -1.30 5.83
C ALA A 50 2.44 -1.39 6.38
N GLU A 51 2.59 -1.64 7.68
CA GLU A 51 3.91 -1.86 8.32
C GLU A 51 4.61 -3.10 7.76
N SER A 52 3.88 -4.21 7.60
CA SER A 52 4.41 -5.44 7.01
C SER A 52 4.91 -5.19 5.59
N PHE A 53 4.11 -4.50 4.75
CA PHE A 53 4.54 -4.13 3.40
C PHE A 53 5.78 -3.22 3.41
N MET A 54 5.79 -2.18 4.23
CA MET A 54 6.92 -1.24 4.27
C MET A 54 8.21 -1.91 4.75
N LYS A 55 8.10 -2.86 5.69
CA LYS A 55 9.24 -3.69 6.11
C LYS A 55 9.78 -4.50 4.93
N THR A 56 8.90 -5.16 4.19
CA THR A 56 9.23 -5.94 3.00
C THR A 56 9.88 -5.09 1.90
N LEU A 57 9.25 -3.97 1.52
CA LEU A 57 9.76 -3.07 0.49
C LEU A 57 11.17 -2.60 0.83
N LYS A 58 11.37 -2.21 2.09
CA LYS A 58 12.69 -1.78 2.56
C LYS A 58 13.71 -2.91 2.50
N ALA A 59 13.36 -4.09 2.99
CA ALA A 59 14.27 -5.22 3.06
C ALA A 59 14.74 -5.69 1.68
N GLU A 60 13.85 -5.69 0.68
CA GLU A 60 14.11 -6.38 -0.60
C GLU A 60 14.39 -5.44 -1.77
N GLU A 61 13.83 -4.23 -1.79
CA GLU A 61 14.04 -3.26 -2.88
C GLU A 61 14.82 -2.01 -2.48
N VAL A 62 14.83 -1.60 -1.21
CA VAL A 62 15.51 -0.35 -0.83
C VAL A 62 16.89 -0.60 -0.20
N ASN A 63 16.99 -1.58 0.70
CA ASN A 63 18.21 -1.83 1.43
C ASN A 63 19.34 -2.28 0.48
N GLY A 64 20.49 -1.60 0.56
CA GLY A 64 21.65 -1.88 -0.28
C GLY A 64 21.53 -1.44 -1.74
N LYS A 65 20.42 -0.79 -2.12
CA LYS A 65 20.17 -0.29 -3.49
C LYS A 65 20.23 1.23 -3.50
N ALA A 66 21.05 1.80 -4.37
CA ALA A 66 21.04 3.22 -4.66
C ALA A 66 20.05 3.51 -5.79
N PHE A 67 19.31 4.60 -5.67
CA PHE A 67 18.48 5.15 -6.74
C PHE A 67 19.21 6.33 -7.36
N SER A 68 19.22 6.39 -8.69
CA SER A 68 19.89 7.46 -9.42
C SER A 68 19.14 8.79 -9.31
N ASP A 69 17.81 8.75 -9.43
CA ASP A 69 16.93 9.88 -9.19
C ASP A 69 15.54 9.43 -8.69
N ILE A 70 14.64 10.37 -8.44
CA ILE A 70 13.28 10.07 -7.97
C ILE A 70 12.44 9.29 -9.00
N ARG A 71 12.72 9.42 -10.29
CA ARG A 71 12.00 8.72 -11.36
C ARG A 71 12.45 7.27 -11.42
N ASP A 72 13.73 7.02 -11.23
CA ASP A 72 14.31 5.70 -11.08
C ASP A 72 13.74 4.98 -9.85
N ALA A 73 13.71 5.66 -8.69
CA ALA A 73 13.09 5.12 -7.49
C ALA A 73 11.62 4.72 -7.73
N ARG A 74 10.82 5.60 -8.37
CA ARG A 74 9.43 5.28 -8.71
C ARG A 74 9.32 4.05 -9.60
N ARG A 75 10.04 4.03 -10.72
CA ARG A 75 10.01 2.92 -11.68
C ARG A 75 10.33 1.57 -11.02
N ARG A 76 11.37 1.56 -10.17
CA ARG A 76 11.84 0.36 -9.49
C ARG A 76 10.87 -0.11 -8.41
N ILE A 77 10.32 0.82 -7.63
CA ILE A 77 9.29 0.52 -6.64
C ILE A 77 8.01 0.01 -7.33
N ASP A 78 7.61 0.62 -8.45
CA ASP A 78 6.43 0.21 -9.23
C ASP A 78 6.61 -1.22 -9.77
N SER A 79 7.76 -1.55 -10.34
CA SER A 79 8.06 -2.92 -10.80
C SER A 79 8.15 -3.89 -9.63
N PHE A 80 8.77 -3.52 -8.51
CA PHE A 80 8.78 -4.35 -7.31
C PHE A 80 7.36 -4.67 -6.82
N ILE A 81 6.47 -3.68 -6.79
CA ILE A 81 5.08 -3.91 -6.38
C ILE A 81 4.36 -4.82 -7.39
N ALA A 82 4.47 -4.53 -8.68
CA ALA A 82 3.73 -5.22 -9.72
C ALA A 82 4.21 -6.66 -9.93
N ASP A 83 5.52 -6.87 -9.97
CA ASP A 83 6.13 -8.11 -10.41
C ASP A 83 6.55 -8.98 -9.23
N VAL A 84 7.17 -8.40 -8.20
CA VAL A 84 7.68 -9.19 -7.07
C VAL A 84 6.63 -9.36 -5.98
N TYR A 85 6.08 -8.25 -5.48
CA TYR A 85 5.17 -8.29 -4.34
C TYR A 85 3.81 -8.91 -4.71
N ASN A 86 3.18 -8.47 -5.79
CA ASN A 86 1.83 -8.93 -6.12
C ASN A 86 1.78 -10.29 -6.81
N LYS A 87 2.77 -10.63 -7.66
CA LYS A 87 2.73 -11.89 -8.43
C LYS A 87 3.47 -13.04 -7.74
N GLU A 88 4.63 -12.77 -7.15
CA GLU A 88 5.55 -13.83 -6.71
C GLU A 88 5.55 -14.04 -5.19
N ARG A 89 5.32 -12.99 -4.40
CA ARG A 89 5.49 -13.08 -2.94
C ARG A 89 4.40 -13.93 -2.29
N LEU A 90 4.81 -15.00 -1.63
CA LEU A 90 3.90 -15.82 -0.83
C LEU A 90 3.65 -15.20 0.56
N HIS A 91 2.38 -15.18 0.98
CA HIS A 91 1.99 -14.71 2.30
C HIS A 91 1.43 -15.86 3.14
N SER A 92 2.01 -16.11 4.31
CA SER A 92 1.50 -17.13 5.25
C SER A 92 0.05 -16.87 5.68
N ALA A 93 -0.34 -15.60 5.81
CA ALA A 93 -1.71 -15.19 6.08
C ALA A 93 -2.70 -15.50 4.93
N LEU A 94 -2.19 -15.77 3.72
CA LEU A 94 -2.97 -16.14 2.53
C LEU A 94 -2.77 -17.61 2.17
N SER A 95 -2.50 -18.48 3.15
CA SER A 95 -2.21 -19.90 2.92
C SER A 95 -1.06 -20.14 1.94
N TYR A 96 -0.04 -19.28 1.99
CA TYR A 96 1.11 -19.30 1.08
C TYR A 96 0.76 -19.09 -0.39
N GLN A 97 -0.25 -18.26 -0.67
CA GLN A 97 -0.55 -17.76 -2.02
C GLN A 97 0.01 -16.35 -2.21
N SER A 98 0.23 -15.97 -3.47
CA SER A 98 0.54 -14.58 -3.81
C SER A 98 -0.70 -13.69 -3.74
N PRO A 99 -0.56 -12.36 -3.56
CA PRO A 99 -1.69 -11.45 -3.54
C PRO A 99 -2.57 -11.57 -4.80
N LEU A 100 -1.96 -11.75 -5.97
CA LEU A 100 -2.68 -11.89 -7.22
C LEU A 100 -3.46 -13.21 -7.29
N GLU A 101 -2.85 -14.32 -6.86
CA GLU A 101 -3.52 -15.63 -6.83
C GLU A 101 -4.71 -15.63 -5.87
N PHE A 102 -4.54 -15.03 -4.69
CA PHE A 102 -5.59 -14.90 -3.70
C PHE A 102 -6.78 -14.09 -4.24
N GLU A 103 -6.53 -12.94 -4.87
CA GLU A 103 -7.59 -12.11 -5.47
C GLU A 103 -8.29 -12.84 -6.62
N ALA A 104 -7.55 -13.56 -7.47
CA ALA A 104 -8.15 -14.34 -8.56
C ALA A 104 -9.08 -15.44 -8.04
N ALA A 105 -8.65 -16.19 -7.00
CA ALA A 105 -9.46 -17.19 -6.35
C ALA A 105 -10.69 -16.57 -5.65
N PHE A 106 -10.51 -15.43 -4.99
CA PHE A 106 -11.59 -14.71 -4.32
C PHE A 106 -12.64 -14.18 -5.32
N ALA A 107 -12.22 -13.62 -6.44
CA ALA A 107 -13.10 -13.13 -7.50
C ALA A 107 -13.93 -14.26 -8.12
N GLN A 108 -13.34 -15.43 -8.34
CA GLN A 108 -14.05 -16.62 -8.83
C GLN A 108 -15.10 -17.12 -7.82
N ASN A 109 -14.79 -17.09 -6.53
CA ASN A 109 -15.73 -17.49 -5.48
C ASN A 109 -16.89 -16.50 -5.30
N LYS A 110 -16.68 -15.22 -5.59
CA LYS A 110 -17.74 -14.19 -5.52
C LYS A 110 -18.67 -14.19 -6.73
N ALA A 111 -18.24 -14.77 -7.85
CA ALA A 111 -19.03 -14.91 -9.07
C ALA A 111 -19.93 -16.17 -9.09
N ARG A 112 -19.80 -17.04 -8.08
CA ARG A 112 -20.69 -18.17 -7.81
C ARG A 112 -21.77 -17.76 -6.82
#